data_AF-A0A0S8E4T5-F1
#
_entry.id   AF-A0A0S8E4T5-F1
#
_cell.length_a   1.000
_cell.length_b   1.000
_cell.length_c   1.000
_cell.angle_alpha   90.00
_cell.angle_beta   90.00
_cell.angle_gamma   90.00
#
_symmetry.space_group_name_H-M   'P 1'
#
loop_
_entity.id
_entity.type
_entity.pdbx_description
1 polymer ?
#
loop_
_entity_poly.entity_id
_entity_poly.type
_entity_poly.pdbx_seq_one_letter_code
_entity_poly.pdbx_strand_id
1 'polypeptide(L)'
;MAEPPCWLTHARRGVAEEALREACAFRGWMLHALNVQPDHVHVVITARGLTGKRVMQRLKDRATRRLRETVPERRRWWTEGGKVDLIFNERHLGQVVDYVHSRQPFPRA
;
A
#
# COMPACT_ATOMS: atom_id res chain seq x y z
N MET A 1 13.41 -23.25 3.60
CA MET A 1 11.98 -23.23 3.94
C MET A 1 11.36 -21.96 3.38
N ALA A 2 10.20 -22.06 2.72
CA ALA A 2 9.45 -20.88 2.30
C ALA A 2 8.81 -20.21 3.53
N GLU A 3 8.89 -18.87 3.64
CA GLU A 3 8.15 -18.15 4.68
C GLU A 3 6.63 -18.34 4.49
N PRO A 4 5.85 -18.43 5.57
CA PRO A 4 4.40 -18.52 5.47
C PRO A 4 3.82 -17.23 4.85
N PRO A 5 2.61 -17.31 4.25
CA PRO A 5 1.92 -16.15 3.71
C PRO A 5 1.90 -14.97 4.68
N CYS A 6 2.15 -13.77 4.14
CA CYS A 6 2.13 -12.55 4.95
C CYS A 6 0.69 -12.10 5.14
N TRP A 7 0.20 -12.12 6.38
CA TRP A 7 -1.07 -11.52 6.75
C TRP A 7 -0.84 -10.34 7.68
N LEU A 8 -1.33 -9.17 7.28
CA LEU A 8 -1.30 -7.96 8.09
C LEU A 8 -2.40 -8.05 9.14
N THR A 9 -2.00 -8.23 10.40
CA THR A 9 -2.89 -8.11 11.56
C THR A 9 -3.43 -6.69 11.67
N HIS A 10 -4.48 -6.47 12.46
CA HIS A 10 -5.01 -5.13 12.70
C HIS A 10 -3.92 -4.10 13.07
N ALA A 11 -3.05 -4.44 14.03
CA ALA A 11 -1.93 -3.58 14.42
C ALA A 11 -0.94 -3.31 13.27
N ARG A 12 -0.56 -4.35 12.51
CA ARG A 12 0.39 -4.21 11.38
C ARG A 12 -0.21 -3.43 10.21
N ARG A 13 -1.54 -3.50 10.02
CA ARG A 13 -2.24 -2.66 9.04
C ARG A 13 -2.09 -1.19 9.39
N GLY A 14 -2.27 -0.82 10.66
CA GLY A 14 -2.04 0.55 11.14
C GLY A 14 -0.60 1.02 10.89
N VAL A 15 0.39 0.18 11.19
CA VAL A 15 1.81 0.49 10.93
C VAL A 15 2.09 0.69 9.43
N ALA A 16 1.53 -0.17 8.58
CA ALA A 16 1.69 -0.02 7.13
C ALA A 16 0.99 1.25 6.62
N GLU A 17 -0.20 1.55 7.12
CA GLU A 17 -0.96 2.74 6.74
C GLU A 17 -0.20 4.02 7.07
N GLU A 18 0.28 4.16 8.30
CA GLU A 18 1.08 5.30 8.76
C GLU A 18 2.34 5.45 7.89
N ALA A 19 3.08 4.35 7.68
CA ALA A 19 4.29 4.37 6.88
C ALA A 19 4.06 4.86 5.44
N LEU A 20 2.93 4.48 4.83
CA LEU A 20 2.56 4.88 3.48
C LEU A 20 2.12 6.34 3.42
N ARG A 21 1.37 6.83 4.41
CA ARG A 21 0.99 8.24 4.54
C ARG A 21 2.23 9.13 4.68
N GLU A 22 3.14 8.77 5.58
CA GLU A 22 4.43 9.44 5.73
C GLU A 22 5.25 9.42 4.44
N ALA A 23 5.27 8.28 3.73
CA ALA A 23 6.03 8.14 2.49
C ALA A 23 5.57 9.15 1.42
N CYS A 24 4.25 9.36 1.34
CA CYS A 24 3.64 10.32 0.43
C CYS A 24 3.93 11.75 0.88
N ALA A 25 3.69 12.06 2.16
CA ALA A 25 3.93 13.39 2.73
C ALA A 25 5.40 13.83 2.57
N PHE A 26 6.36 12.98 2.91
CA PHE A 26 7.79 13.26 2.77
C PHE A 26 8.22 13.58 1.32
N ARG A 27 7.49 13.06 0.32
CA ARG A 27 7.80 13.24 -1.10
C ARG A 27 6.93 14.30 -1.78
N GLY A 28 6.03 14.94 -1.04
CA GLY A 28 5.02 15.83 -1.61
C GLY A 28 4.07 15.14 -2.58
N TRP A 29 3.85 13.83 -2.44
CA TRP A 29 2.86 13.11 -3.24
C TRP A 29 1.48 13.30 -2.65
N MET A 30 0.50 13.57 -3.51
CA MET A 30 -0.89 13.67 -3.10
C MET A 30 -1.47 12.27 -2.94
N LEU A 31 -1.89 11.93 -1.73
CA LEU A 31 -2.56 10.68 -1.41
C LEU A 31 -4.07 10.88 -1.51
N HIS A 32 -4.71 10.29 -2.52
CA HIS A 32 -6.16 10.40 -2.73
C HIS A 32 -6.92 9.36 -1.92
N ALA A 33 -6.44 8.12 -1.92
CA ALA A 33 -7.05 7.02 -1.18
C ALA A 33 -5.99 6.01 -0.73
N LEU A 34 -6.23 5.40 0.42
CA LEU A 34 -5.41 4.32 0.97
C LEU A 34 -6.33 3.33 1.69
N ASN A 35 -6.20 2.06 1.36
CA ASN A 35 -6.90 0.98 2.04
C ASN A 35 -5.96 -0.21 2.22
N VAL A 36 -5.62 -0.50 3.47
CA VAL A 36 -4.72 -1.59 3.85
C VAL A 36 -5.55 -2.80 4.28
N GLN A 37 -5.59 -3.82 3.42
CA GLN A 37 -6.29 -5.07 3.67
C GLN A 37 -5.35 -6.09 4.33
N PRO A 38 -5.87 -7.21 4.87
CA PRO A 38 -5.04 -8.24 5.49
C PRO A 38 -4.01 -8.89 4.54
N ASP A 39 -4.34 -9.07 3.25
CA ASP A 39 -3.47 -9.62 2.19
C ASP A 39 -2.82 -8.58 1.29
N HIS A 40 -3.52 -7.48 1.01
CA HIS A 40 -3.12 -6.54 -0.04
C HIS A 40 -3.35 -5.08 0.36
N VAL A 41 -2.82 -4.17 -0.43
CA VAL A 41 -2.97 -2.73 -0.19
C VAL A 41 -3.40 -2.06 -1.48
N HIS A 42 -4.44 -1.23 -1.40
CA HIS A 42 -4.82 -0.30 -2.44
C HIS A 42 -4.34 1.10 -2.08
N VAL A 43 -3.71 1.78 -3.04
CA VAL A 43 -3.25 3.16 -2.86
C VAL A 43 -3.47 3.92 -4.17
N VAL A 44 -4.06 5.11 -4.07
CA VAL A 44 -4.29 6.02 -5.19
C VAL A 44 -3.53 7.29 -4.90
N ILE A 45 -2.56 7.63 -5.75
CA ILE A 45 -1.71 8.80 -5.54
C ILE A 45 -1.47 9.58 -6.83
N THR A 46 -1.23 10.87 -6.70
CA THR A 46 -0.56 11.67 -7.72
C THR A 46 0.91 11.86 -7.34
N ALA A 47 1.80 11.36 -8.18
CA ALA A 47 3.24 11.52 -8.08
C ALA A 47 3.81 12.01 -9.41
N ARG A 48 4.79 12.91 -9.37
CA ARG A 48 5.45 13.48 -10.56
C ARG A 48 6.85 12.88 -10.74
N GLY A 49 7.27 12.75 -12.00
CA GLY A 49 8.65 12.39 -12.36
C GLY A 49 9.04 10.93 -12.11
N LEU A 50 8.09 10.05 -11.80
CA LEU A 50 8.34 8.62 -11.58
C LEU A 50 7.28 7.75 -12.25
N THR A 51 7.70 6.57 -12.70
CA THR A 51 6.76 5.54 -13.15
C THR A 51 6.00 4.95 -11.97
N GLY A 52 4.77 4.48 -12.18
CA GLY A 52 3.98 3.87 -11.11
C GLY A 52 4.67 2.65 -10.47
N LYS A 53 5.47 1.89 -11.23
CA LYS A 53 6.31 0.80 -10.68
C LYS A 53 7.36 1.32 -9.68
N ARG A 54 8.03 2.44 -9.98
CA ARG A 54 9.02 3.06 -9.06
C ARG A 54 8.36 3.64 -7.82
N VAL A 55 7.18 4.23 -7.97
CA VAL A 55 6.34 4.69 -6.85
C VAL A 55 6.01 3.53 -5.92
N MET A 56 5.46 2.44 -6.48
CA MET A 56 5.09 1.24 -5.73
C MET A 56 6.29 0.65 -4.97
N GLN A 57 7.46 0.55 -5.61
CA GLN A 57 8.66 0.05 -4.95
C GLN A 57 9.02 0.90 -3.72
N ARG A 58 9.01 2.24 -3.86
CA ARG A 58 9.33 3.15 -2.75
C ARG A 58 8.34 3.05 -1.59
N LEU A 59 7.05 2.86 -1.89
CA LEU A 59 6.01 2.64 -0.89
C LEU A 59 6.24 1.31 -0.15
N LYS A 60 6.50 0.22 -0.90
CA LYS A 60 6.83 -1.10 -0.32
C LYS A 60 8.07 -1.04 0.57
N ASP A 61 9.13 -0.35 0.15
CA ASP A 61 10.37 -0.22 0.91
C ASP A 61 10.12 0.50 2.25
N ARG A 62 9.35 1.61 2.22
CA ARG A 62 9.02 2.38 3.42
C ARG A 62 8.16 1.58 4.39
N ALA A 63 7.12 0.90 3.90
CA ALA A 63 6.27 0.05 4.72
C ALA A 63 7.06 -1.14 5.30
N THR A 64 7.91 -1.78 4.48
CA THR A 64 8.77 -2.89 4.93
C THR A 64 9.69 -2.47 6.07
N ARG A 65 10.26 -1.26 6.00
CA ARG A 65 11.14 -0.74 7.07
C ARG A 65 10.42 -0.69 8.42
N ARG A 66 9.20 -0.14 8.44
CA ARG A 66 8.38 -0.01 9.66
C ARG A 66 7.82 -1.37 10.12
N LEU A 67 7.40 -2.22 9.19
CA LEU A 67 6.87 -3.54 9.52
C LEU A 67 7.93 -4.48 10.11
N ARG A 68 9.19 -4.40 9.65
CA ARG A 68 10.30 -5.18 10.22
C ARG A 68 10.54 -4.92 11.71
N GLU A 69 10.19 -3.73 12.20
CA GLU A 69 10.26 -3.41 13.64
C GLU A 69 9.24 -4.21 14.46
N THR A 70 8.17 -4.71 13.82
CA THR A 70 7.10 -5.48 14.48
C THR A 70 7.32 -7.00 14.48
N VAL A 71 8.08 -7.51 13.51
CA VAL A 71 8.40 -8.93 13.33
C VAL A 71 9.81 -9.04 12.73
N PRO A 72 10.87 -8.92 13.55
CA PRO A 72 12.26 -8.84 13.07
C PRO A 72 12.74 -10.05 12.26
N GLU A 73 12.20 -11.23 12.55
CA GLU A 73 12.52 -12.50 11.90
C GLU A 73 11.97 -12.59 10.47
N ARG A 74 10.91 -11.82 10.14
CA ARG A 74 10.29 -11.86 8.82
C ARG A 74 11.08 -11.08 7.79
N ARG A 75 11.45 -11.74 6.69
CA ARG A 75 12.19 -11.14 5.58
C ARG A 75 11.29 -10.71 4.42
N ARG A 76 10.23 -11.46 4.09
CA ARG A 76 9.37 -11.24 2.91
C ARG A 76 7.99 -10.70 3.31
N TRP A 77 7.81 -9.38 3.19
CA TRP A 77 6.56 -8.69 3.51
C TRP A 77 5.61 -8.55 2.32
N TRP A 78 6.14 -8.52 1.11
CA TRP A 78 5.38 -8.30 -0.12
C TRP A 78 5.76 -9.35 -1.17
N THR A 79 4.82 -9.66 -2.04
CA THR A 79 5.14 -10.31 -3.33
C THR A 79 5.96 -9.37 -4.20
N GLU A 80 6.68 -9.94 -5.17
CA GLU A 80 7.35 -9.13 -6.19
C GLU A 80 6.33 -8.45 -7.11
N GLY A 81 6.62 -7.22 -7.54
CA GLY A 81 5.75 -6.47 -8.44
C GLY A 81 4.42 -6.06 -7.80
N GLY A 82 3.36 -6.00 -8.60
CA GLY A 82 2.04 -5.53 -8.17
C GLY A 82 1.29 -4.84 -9.32
N LYS A 83 -0.01 -4.66 -9.15
CA LYS A 83 -0.84 -4.00 -10.17
C LYS A 83 -0.66 -2.49 -10.10
N VAL A 84 -0.40 -1.87 -11.25
CA VAL A 84 -0.26 -0.43 -11.41
C VAL A 84 -1.12 -0.02 -12.58
N ASP A 85 -2.16 0.78 -12.31
CA ASP A 85 -3.02 1.38 -13.32
C ASP A 85 -2.78 2.89 -13.33
N LEU A 86 -2.62 3.49 -14.52
CA LEU A 86 -2.47 4.94 -14.67
C LEU A 86 -3.84 5.58 -14.91
N ILE A 87 -4.14 6.63 -14.17
CA ILE A 87 -5.41 7.35 -14.25
C ILE A 87 -5.13 8.77 -14.75
N PHE A 88 -5.74 9.14 -15.87
CA PHE A 88 -5.51 10.42 -16.54
C PHE A 88 -6.73 11.34 -16.58
N ASN A 89 -7.87 10.92 -16.01
CA ASN A 89 -9.08 11.72 -15.98
C ASN A 89 -9.70 11.78 -14.58
N GLU A 90 -10.23 12.95 -14.24
CA GLU A 90 -10.73 13.26 -12.89
C GLU A 90 -11.97 12.45 -12.50
N ARG A 91 -12.86 12.17 -13.46
CA ARG A 91 -14.06 11.35 -13.21
C ARG A 91 -13.68 9.93 -12.79
N HIS A 92 -12.76 9.30 -13.52
CA HIS A 92 -12.26 7.96 -13.23
C HIS A 92 -11.43 7.96 -11.94
N LEU A 93 -10.68 9.03 -11.66
CA LEU A 93 -10.02 9.19 -10.37
C LEU A 93 -11.01 9.13 -9.22
N GLY A 94 -12.11 9.89 -9.29
CA GLY A 94 -13.18 9.85 -8.28
C GLY A 94 -13.75 8.45 -8.09
N GLN A 95 -14.10 7.76 -9.17
CA GLN A 95 -14.62 6.39 -9.12
C GLN A 95 -13.65 5.40 -8.46
N VAL A 96 -12.35 5.50 -8.76
CA VAL A 96 -11.33 4.63 -8.17
C VAL A 96 -11.13 4.95 -6.69
N VAL A 97 -11.15 6.22 -6.31
CA VAL A 97 -11.09 6.65 -4.89
C VAL A 97 -12.26 6.09 -4.10
N ASP A 98 -13.49 6.26 -4.60
CA ASP A 98 -14.70 5.72 -3.97
C ASP A 98 -14.66 4.19 -3.85
N TYR A 99 -14.20 3.51 -4.90
CA TYR A 99 -13.98 2.07 -4.89
C TYR A 99 -12.99 1.64 -3.80
N VAL A 100 -11.85 2.33 -3.68
CA VAL A 100 -10.83 2.01 -2.68
C VAL A 100 -11.35 2.22 -1.26
N HIS A 101 -12.13 3.28 -1.02
CA HIS A 101 -12.71 3.55 0.30
C HIS A 101 -13.85 2.59 0.68
N SER A 102 -14.71 2.23 -0.27
CA SER A 102 -15.85 1.34 -0.03
C SER A 102 -15.45 -0.13 0.13
N ARG A 103 -14.22 -0.50 -0.27
CA ARG A 103 -13.76 -1.88 -0.22
C ARG A 103 -13.54 -2.36 1.22
N GLN A 104 -14.36 -3.32 1.63
CA GLN A 104 -14.22 -3.97 2.93
C GLN A 104 -13.25 -5.16 2.87
N PRO A 105 -12.57 -5.48 3.97
CA PRO A 105 -11.88 -6.76 4.09
C PRO A 105 -12.87 -7.89 3.90
N PHE A 106 -12.50 -8.88 3.08
CA PHE A 106 -13.24 -10.14 3.10
C PHE A 106 -13.16 -10.72 4.52
N PRO A 107 -14.30 -11.03 5.17
CA PRO A 107 -14.27 -11.75 6.43
C PRO A 107 -13.60 -13.09 6.16
N ARG A 108 -12.48 -13.33 6.83
CA ARG A 108 -11.95 -14.68 6.96
C ARG A 108 -12.83 -15.36 8.01
N ALA A 109 -13.52 -16.42 7.60
CA ALA A 109 -14.14 -17.37 8.53
C ALA A 109 -13.09 -17.92 9.51
#